data_AF-A0A550GHN6-F1
#
_entry.id   AF-A0A550GHN6-F1
#
_cell.length_a   1.000
_cell.length_b   1.000
_cell.length_c   1.000
_cell.angle_alpha   90.00
_cell.angle_beta   90.00
_cell.angle_gamma   90.00
#
_symmetry.space_group_name_H-M   'P 1'
#
loop_
_entity.id
_entity.type
_entity.pdbx_description
1 polymer ?
#
loop_
_entity_poly.entity_id
_entity_poly.type
_entity_poly.pdbx_seq_one_letter_code
_entity_poly.pdbx_strand_id
1 'polypeptide(L)'
;MAKGFSKKLSSFTFSLQKTYERILNSKPSLMLVAGVVVAASLFLFAGGIYDLLIQPVVAIVGSSGRIISFYPYGITDQFLSESVIVMVFYALGFLGFLVAYRSTKHAYSPRVAYRYLLVGFALLLISYVLLEQNLLASF
;
A
#
# COMPACT_ATOMS: atom_id res chain seq x y z
N MET A 1 43.91 26.63 2.28
CA MET A 1 42.64 26.05 2.76
C MET A 1 42.09 24.89 1.90
N ALA A 2 42.67 24.53 0.74
CA ALA A 2 42.09 23.53 -0.19
C ALA A 2 42.32 22.03 0.15
N LYS A 3 43.35 21.67 0.92
CA LYS A 3 43.75 20.26 1.15
C LYS A 3 42.80 19.47 2.08
N GLY A 4 42.02 20.14 2.93
CA GLY A 4 41.08 19.48 3.85
C GLY A 4 39.76 19.08 3.17
N PHE A 5 39.31 19.88 2.20
CA PHE A 5 38.05 19.67 1.49
C PHE A 5 38.15 18.47 0.53
N SER A 6 39.28 18.29 -0.16
CA SER A 6 39.51 17.14 -1.04
C SER A 6 39.57 15.81 -0.30
N LYS A 7 40.08 15.78 0.95
CA LYS A 7 40.08 14.58 1.81
C LYS A 7 38.69 14.18 2.31
N LYS A 8 37.80 15.16 2.55
CA LYS A 8 36.39 14.88 2.87
C LYS A 8 35.60 14.39 1.66
N LEU A 9 35.85 14.98 0.49
CA LEU A 9 35.26 14.52 -0.78
C LEU A 9 35.68 13.09 -1.12
N SER A 10 36.97 12.73 -0.97
CA SER A 10 37.46 11.38 -1.27
C SER A 10 36.96 10.31 -0.30
N SER A 11 36.78 10.65 0.98
CA SER A 11 36.17 9.73 1.96
C SER A 11 34.66 9.57 1.74
N PHE A 12 33.98 10.61 1.26
CA PHE A 12 32.56 10.54 0.88
C PHE A 12 32.35 9.67 -0.36
N THR A 13 33.13 9.86 -1.43
CA THR A 13 33.06 9.02 -2.64
C THR A 13 33.41 7.56 -2.34
N PHE A 14 34.40 7.30 -1.49
CA PHE A 14 34.72 5.95 -1.04
C PHE A 14 33.58 5.31 -0.22
N SER A 15 32.90 6.10 0.63
CA SER A 15 31.74 5.60 1.37
C SER A 15 30.56 5.27 0.44
N LEU A 16 30.32 6.09 -0.59
CA LEU A 16 29.29 5.87 -1.61
C LEU A 16 29.59 4.66 -2.46
N GLN A 17 30.85 4.47 -2.88
CA GLN A 17 31.26 3.28 -3.61
C GLN A 17 31.09 2.02 -2.76
N LYS A 18 31.42 2.09 -1.46
CA LYS A 18 31.26 0.97 -0.53
C LYS A 18 29.79 0.66 -0.22
N THR A 19 28.91 1.64 -0.15
CA THR A 19 27.46 1.40 -0.02
C THR A 19 26.86 0.88 -1.33
N TYR A 20 27.31 1.37 -2.48
CA TYR A 20 26.91 0.87 -3.80
C TYR A 20 27.28 -0.61 -3.99
N GLU A 21 28.53 -0.97 -3.69
CA GLU A 21 29.03 -2.36 -3.67
C GLU A 21 28.21 -3.24 -2.70
N ARG A 22 27.84 -2.72 -1.53
CA ARG A 22 26.99 -3.44 -0.57
C ARG A 22 25.60 -3.67 -1.12
N ILE A 23 24.97 -2.68 -1.76
CA ILE A 23 23.63 -2.78 -2.34
C ILE A 23 23.62 -3.79 -3.50
N LEU A 24 24.62 -3.72 -4.39
CA LEU A 24 24.74 -4.64 -5.53
C LEU A 24 24.97 -6.10 -5.11
N ASN A 25 25.79 -6.31 -4.07
CA ASN A 25 26.09 -7.65 -3.57
C ASN A 25 25.08 -8.13 -2.50
N SER A 26 24.13 -7.27 -2.11
CA SER A 26 23.02 -7.68 -1.26
C SER A 26 22.11 -8.57 -2.11
N LYS A 27 21.87 -9.80 -1.65
CA LYS A 27 20.76 -10.60 -2.17
C LYS A 27 19.53 -10.20 -1.35
N PRO A 28 18.69 -9.24 -1.80
CA PRO A 28 17.54 -8.82 -1.02
C PRO A 28 16.64 -10.04 -0.80
N SER A 29 16.11 -10.16 0.43
CA SER A 29 15.17 -11.22 0.75
C SER A 29 13.97 -11.13 -0.21
N LEU A 30 13.57 -12.27 -0.80
CA LEU A 30 12.43 -12.34 -1.71
C LEU A 30 11.15 -11.77 -1.07
N MET A 31 11.00 -11.92 0.26
CA MET A 31 9.88 -11.34 1.01
C MET A 31 9.90 -9.82 1.03
N LEU A 32 11.08 -9.21 1.12
CA LEU A 32 11.22 -7.75 1.11
C LEU A 32 10.86 -7.21 -0.27
N VAL A 33 11.40 -7.82 -1.33
CA VAL A 33 11.09 -7.43 -2.71
C VAL A 33 9.60 -7.58 -2.98
N ALA A 34 8.99 -8.72 -2.61
CA ALA A 34 7.56 -8.94 -2.75
C ALA A 34 6.73 -7.90 -1.97
N GLY A 35 7.14 -7.58 -0.74
CA GLY A 35 6.48 -6.55 0.08
C GLY A 35 6.53 -5.16 -0.55
N VAL A 36 7.69 -4.76 -1.09
CA VAL A 36 7.85 -3.47 -1.79
C VAL A 36 7.00 -3.42 -3.06
N VAL A 37 7.00 -4.49 -3.86
CA VAL A 37 6.18 -4.56 -5.07
C VAL A 37 4.69 -4.45 -4.73
N VAL A 38 4.22 -5.18 -3.72
CA VAL A 38 2.82 -5.09 -3.27
C VAL A 38 2.49 -3.68 -2.78
N ALA A 39 3.34 -3.08 -1.95
CA ALA A 39 3.12 -1.71 -1.46
C ALA A 39 3.07 -0.70 -2.61
N ALA A 40 3.96 -0.82 -3.59
CA ALA A 40 3.94 0.02 -4.79
C ALA A 40 2.66 -0.20 -5.61
N SER A 41 2.23 -1.45 -5.82
CA SER A 41 0.97 -1.74 -6.52
C SER A 41 -0.24 -1.13 -5.80
N LEU A 42 -0.34 -1.29 -4.48
CA LEU A 42 -1.42 -0.72 -3.68
C LEU A 42 -1.44 0.82 -3.78
N PHE A 43 -0.27 1.45 -3.69
CA PHE A 43 -0.13 2.90 -3.85
C PHE A 43 -0.61 3.37 -5.22
N LEU A 44 -0.21 2.68 -6.29
CA LEU A 44 -0.60 3.03 -7.65
C LEU A 44 -2.11 2.84 -7.87
N PHE A 45 -2.68 1.73 -7.43
CA PHE A 45 -4.11 1.45 -7.61
C PHE A 45 -5.03 2.32 -6.75
N ALA A 46 -4.55 2.79 -5.60
CA ALA A 46 -5.34 3.65 -4.72
C ALA A 46 -5.43 5.12 -5.20
N GLY A 47 -4.64 5.52 -6.20
CA GLY A 47 -4.60 6.91 -6.68
C GLY A 47 -3.36 7.68 -6.24
N GLY A 48 -2.30 7.01 -5.77
CA GLY A 48 -1.11 7.69 -5.27
C GLY A 48 -0.42 8.63 -6.27
N ILE A 49 -0.52 8.37 -7.58
CA ILE A 49 -0.05 9.32 -8.61
C ILE A 49 -0.92 10.58 -8.64
N TYR A 50 -2.24 10.42 -8.54
CA TYR A 50 -3.18 11.53 -8.50
C TYR A 50 -2.91 12.43 -7.29
N ASP A 51 -2.68 11.84 -6.13
CA ASP A 51 -2.36 12.57 -4.89
C ASP A 51 -1.09 13.42 -5.03
N LEU A 52 -0.05 12.90 -5.70
CA LEU A 52 1.21 13.61 -5.91
C LEU A 52 1.09 14.78 -6.89
N LEU A 53 0.26 14.63 -7.93
CA LEU A 53 0.13 15.61 -9.01
C LEU A 53 -0.86 16.72 -8.67
N ILE A 54 -2.04 16.35 -8.15
CA ILE A 54 -3.17 17.28 -7.96
C ILE A 54 -3.17 17.84 -6.54
N GLN A 55 -2.59 17.12 -5.57
CA GLN A 55 -2.59 17.51 -4.15
C GLN A 55 -4.00 17.84 -3.64
N PRO A 56 -4.92 16.85 -3.68
CA PRO A 56 -6.31 17.10 -3.34
C PRO A 56 -6.47 17.46 -1.86
N VAL A 57 -7.57 18.15 -1.56
CA VAL A 57 -7.96 18.41 -0.17
C VAL A 57 -8.22 17.08 0.56
N VAL A 58 -7.96 17.08 1.87
CA VAL A 58 -8.01 15.84 2.66
C VAL A 58 -9.42 15.26 2.74
N ALA A 59 -10.38 16.10 3.11
CA ALA A 59 -11.81 15.80 3.20
C ALA A 59 -12.57 17.12 3.29
N ILE A 60 -13.89 17.08 3.02
CA ILE A 60 -14.78 18.23 3.21
C ILE A 60 -15.72 17.94 4.38
N VAL A 61 -16.00 18.96 5.19
CA VAL A 61 -17.02 18.89 6.24
C VAL A 61 -18.30 19.50 5.70
N GLY A 62 -19.35 18.69 5.59
CA GLY A 62 -20.67 19.13 5.15
C GLY A 62 -21.32 20.08 6.17
N SER A 63 -22.37 20.78 5.74
CA SER A 63 -23.11 21.77 6.56
C SER A 63 -23.68 21.21 7.86
N SER A 64 -23.92 19.89 7.94
CA SER A 64 -24.39 19.20 9.15
C SER A 64 -23.25 18.69 10.06
N GLY A 65 -22.00 19.09 9.82
CA GLY A 65 -20.82 18.57 10.54
C GLY A 65 -20.40 17.16 10.12
N ARG A 66 -21.03 16.57 9.09
CA ARG A 66 -20.66 15.26 8.57
C ARG A 66 -19.37 15.37 7.75
N ILE A 67 -18.37 14.56 8.10
CA ILE A 67 -17.14 14.44 7.30
C ILE A 67 -17.48 13.61 6.05
N ILE A 68 -17.22 14.19 4.89
CA ILE A 68 -17.36 13.55 3.58
C ILE A 68 -15.97 13.13 3.14
N SER A 69 -15.72 11.82 3.18
CA SER A 69 -14.41 11.22 2.87
C SER A 69 -14.27 10.77 1.42
N PHE A 70 -15.37 10.63 0.68
CA PHE A 70 -15.39 10.30 -0.75
C PHE A 70 -15.96 11.47 -1.54
N TYR A 71 -15.36 11.79 -2.69
CA TYR A 71 -15.80 12.93 -3.48
C TYR A 71 -17.20 12.67 -4.10
N PRO A 72 -18.22 13.48 -3.80
CA PRO A 72 -19.60 13.17 -4.19
C PRO A 72 -20.07 13.78 -5.52
N TYR A 73 -19.27 14.64 -6.16
CA TYR A 73 -19.72 15.47 -7.30
C TYR A 73 -19.08 15.09 -8.63
N GLY A 74 -18.38 13.96 -8.71
CA GLY A 74 -17.71 13.50 -9.93
C GLY A 74 -16.87 12.25 -9.72
N ILE A 75 -16.54 11.56 -10.82
CA ILE A 75 -15.73 10.33 -10.83
C ILE A 75 -14.25 10.64 -11.11
N THR A 76 -13.96 11.83 -11.63
CA THR A 76 -12.61 12.25 -12.03
C THR A 76 -11.78 12.78 -10.87
N ASP A 77 -12.45 13.30 -9.84
CA ASP A 77 -11.82 13.94 -8.70
C ASP A 77 -11.82 12.98 -7.52
N GLN A 78 -10.75 13.04 -6.73
CA GLN A 78 -10.53 12.17 -5.58
C GLN A 78 -10.02 12.98 -4.40
N PHE A 79 -10.44 12.64 -3.17
CA PHE A 79 -9.85 13.20 -1.94
C PHE A 79 -8.63 12.41 -1.48
N LEU A 80 -7.75 13.04 -0.69
CA LEU A 80 -6.63 12.31 -0.07
C LEU A 80 -7.14 11.22 0.89
N SER A 81 -8.20 11.51 1.66
CA SER A 81 -8.78 10.51 2.57
C SER A 81 -9.38 9.33 1.82
N GLU A 82 -9.98 9.57 0.65
CA GLU A 82 -10.50 8.54 -0.24
C GLU A 82 -9.40 7.58 -0.71
N SER A 83 -8.30 8.11 -1.25
CA SER A 83 -7.13 7.33 -1.66
C SER A 83 -6.58 6.46 -0.53
N VAL A 84 -6.43 7.03 0.67
CA VAL A 84 -5.95 6.29 1.84
C VAL A 84 -6.93 5.18 2.26
N ILE A 85 -8.24 5.45 2.28
CA ILE A 85 -9.26 4.45 2.64
C ILE A 85 -9.26 3.30 1.62
N VAL A 86 -9.24 3.62 0.33
CA VAL A 86 -9.17 2.62 -0.76
C VAL A 86 -7.90 1.79 -0.64
N MET A 87 -6.76 2.41 -0.33
CA MET A 87 -5.49 1.71 -0.12
C MET A 87 -5.58 0.69 1.03
N VAL A 88 -6.21 1.06 2.14
CA VAL A 88 -6.41 0.16 3.30
C VAL A 88 -7.33 -1.00 2.94
N PHE A 89 -8.41 -0.75 2.21
CA PHE A 89 -9.30 -1.83 1.76
C PHE A 89 -8.58 -2.75 0.77
N TYR A 90 -7.85 -2.24 -0.22
CA TYR A 90 -7.06 -3.08 -1.12
C TYR A 90 -6.01 -3.92 -0.37
N ALA A 91 -5.36 -3.36 0.65
CA ALA A 91 -4.44 -4.10 1.50
C ALA A 91 -5.15 -5.24 2.26
N LEU A 92 -6.33 -4.98 2.82
CA LEU A 92 -7.17 -6.00 3.49
C LEU A 92 -7.60 -7.11 2.53
N GLY A 93 -8.07 -6.76 1.34
CA GLY A 93 -8.42 -7.73 0.29
C GLY A 93 -7.23 -8.60 -0.12
N PHE A 94 -6.06 -7.98 -0.32
CA PHE A 94 -4.82 -8.70 -0.63
C PHE A 94 -4.37 -9.63 0.52
N LEU A 95 -4.47 -9.17 1.77
CA LEU A 95 -4.23 -10.02 2.94
C LEU A 95 -5.21 -11.20 3.00
N GLY A 96 -6.49 -10.97 2.64
CA GLY A 96 -7.49 -12.03 2.50
C GLY A 96 -7.03 -13.13 1.54
N PHE A 97 -6.53 -12.75 0.36
CA PHE A 97 -5.94 -13.70 -0.59
C PHE A 97 -4.71 -14.43 -0.02
N LEU A 98 -3.81 -13.74 0.67
CA LEU A 98 -2.63 -14.38 1.28
C LEU A 98 -3.01 -15.41 2.36
N VAL A 99 -4.00 -15.09 3.19
CA VAL A 99 -4.50 -16.01 4.22
C VAL A 99 -5.21 -17.20 3.57
N ALA A 100 -6.02 -16.96 2.54
CA ALA A 100 -6.66 -18.03 1.76
C ALA A 100 -5.60 -18.93 1.09
N TYR A 101 -4.52 -18.36 0.54
CA TYR A 101 -3.41 -19.15 -0.02
C TYR A 101 -2.72 -20.02 1.03
N ARG A 102 -2.62 -19.59 2.29
CA ARG A 102 -2.10 -20.45 3.37
C ARG A 102 -2.98 -21.67 3.63
N SER A 103 -4.27 -21.63 3.31
CA SER A 103 -5.15 -22.80 3.45
C SER A 103 -4.70 -23.96 2.56
N THR A 104 -4.21 -23.68 1.35
CA THR A 104 -3.81 -24.72 0.38
C THR A 104 -2.55 -25.46 0.82
N LYS A 105 -1.68 -24.79 1.61
CA LYS A 105 -0.49 -25.41 2.21
C LYS A 105 -0.81 -26.38 3.34
N HIS A 106 -1.99 -26.31 3.93
CA HIS A 106 -2.41 -27.15 5.07
C HIS A 106 -3.29 -28.34 4.64
N ALA A 107 -3.05 -28.91 3.45
CA ALA A 107 -3.88 -29.97 2.86
C ALA A 107 -4.10 -31.19 3.77
N TYR A 108 -3.09 -31.58 4.56
CA TYR A 108 -3.16 -32.74 5.46
C TYR A 108 -3.85 -32.45 6.81
N SER A 109 -4.25 -31.20 7.09
CA SER A 109 -4.96 -30.81 8.31
C SER A 109 -6.23 -30.03 7.98
N PRO A 110 -7.32 -30.71 7.56
CA PRO A 110 -8.49 -30.08 6.95
C PRO A 110 -9.16 -29.05 7.86
N ARG A 111 -9.19 -29.27 9.18
CA ARG A 111 -9.76 -28.32 10.14
C ARG A 111 -8.99 -26.99 10.17
N VAL A 112 -7.67 -27.04 10.02
CA VAL A 112 -6.80 -25.85 10.03
C VAL A 112 -6.88 -25.13 8.70
N ALA A 113 -6.83 -25.89 7.58
CA ALA A 113 -7.02 -25.34 6.25
C ALA A 113 -8.35 -24.59 6.13
N TYR A 114 -9.45 -25.18 6.61
CA TYR A 114 -10.77 -24.56 6.56
C TYR A 114 -10.83 -23.23 7.33
N ARG A 115 -10.21 -23.14 8.51
CA ARG A 115 -10.14 -21.87 9.27
C ARG A 115 -9.41 -20.78 8.50
N TYR A 116 -8.28 -21.09 7.87
CA TYR A 116 -7.56 -20.13 7.04
C TYR A 116 -8.37 -19.70 5.82
N LEU A 117 -9.03 -20.64 5.15
CA LEU A 117 -9.88 -20.33 4.00
C LEU A 117 -11.03 -19.42 4.40
N LEU A 118 -11.74 -19.73 5.49
CA LEU A 118 -12.88 -18.96 5.98
C LEU A 118 -12.46 -17.53 6.36
N VAL A 119 -11.37 -17.38 7.12
CA VAL A 119 -10.87 -16.04 7.50
C VAL A 119 -10.41 -15.25 6.28
N GLY A 120 -9.67 -15.87 5.36
CA GLY A 120 -9.21 -15.21 4.13
C GLY A 120 -10.36 -14.75 3.25
N PHE A 121 -11.36 -15.61 3.07
CA PHE A 121 -12.57 -15.29 2.31
C PHE A 121 -13.42 -14.20 2.97
N ALA A 122 -13.58 -14.25 4.30
CA ALA A 122 -14.30 -13.22 5.04
C ALA A 122 -13.62 -11.85 4.90
N LEU A 123 -12.29 -11.77 5.02
CA LEU A 123 -11.54 -10.53 4.82
C LEU A 123 -11.73 -9.95 3.42
N LEU A 124 -11.69 -10.81 2.39
CA LEU A 124 -11.90 -10.41 1.01
C LEU A 124 -13.32 -9.85 0.81
N LEU A 125 -14.35 -10.54 1.31
CA LEU A 125 -15.73 -10.07 1.22
C LEU A 125 -15.97 -8.78 1.99
N ILE A 126 -15.46 -8.66 3.22
CA ILE A 126 -15.58 -7.43 4.02
C ILE A 126 -14.92 -6.27 3.28
N SER A 127 -13.72 -6.48 2.75
CA SER A 127 -13.03 -5.45 1.97
C SER A 127 -13.83 -5.02 0.75
N TYR A 128 -14.40 -5.97 0.00
CA TYR A 128 -15.17 -5.68 -1.21
C TYR A 128 -16.46 -4.93 -0.87
N VAL A 129 -17.25 -5.43 0.08
CA VAL A 129 -18.54 -4.84 0.46
C VAL A 129 -18.36 -3.44 1.02
N LEU A 130 -17.38 -3.21 1.89
CA LEU A 130 -17.12 -1.89 2.45
C LEU A 130 -16.71 -0.90 1.36
N LEU A 131 -15.83 -1.30 0.43
CA LEU A 131 -15.39 -0.43 -0.65
C LEU A 131 -16.56 -0.08 -1.58
N GLU A 132 -17.34 -1.09 -2.00
CA GLU A 132 -18.52 -0.91 -2.84
C GLU A 132 -19.55 0.01 -2.17
N GLN A 133 -19.81 -0.15 -0.88
CA GLN A 133 -20.73 0.71 -0.14
C GLN A 133 -20.29 2.18 -0.12
N ASN A 134 -18.99 2.44 0.02
CA ASN A 134 -18.48 3.81 0.01
C ASN A 134 -18.56 4.42 -1.39
N LEU A 135 -18.25 3.66 -2.44
CA LEU A 135 -18.38 4.10 -3.83
C LEU A 135 -19.85 4.37 -4.21
N LEU A 136 -20.77 3.49 -3.82
CA LEU A 136 -22.20 3.69 -4.09
C LEU A 136 -22.76 4.87 -3.31
N ALA A 137 -22.24 5.15 -2.11
CA ALA A 137 -22.66 6.31 -1.31
C ALA A 137 -22.15 7.65 -1.85
N SER A 138 -21.21 7.66 -2.80
CA SER A 138 -20.74 8.88 -3.47
C SER A 138 -21.52 9.22 -4.74
N PHE A 139 -22.42 8.34 -5.21
CA PHE A 139 -23.37 8.62 -6.31
C PHE A 139 -24.74 9.02 -5.76
#